data_AF-A0A0C1L5K8-F1
#
_entry.id   AF-A0A0C1L5K8-F1
#
_cell.length_a   1.000
_cell.length_b   1.000
_cell.length_c   1.000
_cell.angle_alpha   90.00
_cell.angle_beta   90.00
_cell.angle_gamma   90.00
#
_symmetry.space_group_name_H-M   'P 1'
#
loop_
_entity.id
_entity.type
_entity.pdbx_description
1 polymer ?
#
loop_
_entity_poly.entity_id
_entity_poly.type
_entity_poly.pdbx_seq_one_letter_code
_entity_poly.pdbx_strand_id
1 'polypeptide(L)'
;MALIYFGATIISLGGLFLLNRIFRAAAYYNERFTKISHGEPTFLVLDGKPMLKNLRFEHMSLEDLNESLHQNGINEISLVKYVIKETNGQISIIKEDPAHTTTRENSKPSVALTA
;
A
#
# COMPACT_ATOMS: atom_id res chain seq x y z
N MET A 1 32.62 40.52 -0.73
CA MET A 1 32.34 39.18 -1.28
C MET A 1 31.79 38.23 -0.22
N ALA A 2 32.55 37.82 0.80
CA ALA A 2 32.10 36.84 1.82
C ALA A 2 30.78 37.20 2.53
N LEU A 3 30.56 38.46 2.91
CA LEU A 3 29.33 38.90 3.58
C LEU A 3 28.07 38.80 2.71
N ILE A 4 28.22 38.99 1.40
CA ILE A 4 27.12 38.89 0.43
C ILE A 4 26.71 37.43 0.27
N TYR A 5 27.67 36.51 0.16
CA TYR A 5 27.40 35.08 0.13
C TYR A 5 26.75 34.58 1.43
N PHE A 6 27.16 35.12 2.58
CA PHE A 6 26.56 34.78 3.87
C PHE A 6 25.10 35.24 4.00
N GLY A 7 24.75 36.41 3.45
CA GLY A 7 23.35 36.84 3.37
C GLY A 7 22.51 35.95 2.45
N ALA A 8 23.05 35.60 1.28
CA ALA A 8 22.36 34.75 0.31
C ALA A 8 22.10 33.33 0.85
N THR A 9 23.01 32.75 1.64
CA THR A 9 22.80 31.44 2.26
C THR A 9 21.70 31.47 3.30
N ILE A 10 21.64 32.49 4.15
CA ILE A 10 20.57 32.65 5.15
C ILE A 10 19.20 32.81 4.48
N ILE A 11 19.13 33.62 3.42
CA ILE A 11 17.89 33.80 2.65
C ILE A 11 17.46 32.48 1.99
N SER A 12 18.41 31.72 1.44
CA SER A 12 18.13 30.44 0.79
C SER A 12 17.67 29.37 1.80
N LEU A 13 18.33 29.26 2.96
CA LEU A 13 17.94 28.37 4.04
C LEU A 13 16.57 28.72 4.62
N GLY A 14 16.34 30.01 4.87
CA GLY A 14 15.04 30.51 5.34
C GLY A 14 13.93 30.26 4.32
N GLY A 15 14.18 30.53 3.05
CA GLY A 15 13.26 30.25 1.95
C GLY A 15 12.94 28.76 1.82
N LEU A 16 13.96 27.90 1.89
CA LEU A 16 13.77 26.45 1.85
C LEU A 16 12.98 25.94 3.06
N PHE A 17 13.29 26.44 4.26
CA PHE A 17 12.56 26.10 5.47
C PHE A 17 11.08 26.51 5.37
N LEU A 18 10.81 27.72 4.88
CA LEU A 18 9.47 28.25 4.71
C LEU A 18 8.70 27.48 3.62
N LEU A 19 9.33 27.19 2.49
CA LEU A 19 8.75 26.38 1.41
C LEU A 19 8.39 24.99 1.91
N ASN A 20 9.28 24.34 2.67
CA ASN A 20 9.02 23.03 3.26
C ASN A 20 7.86 23.10 4.28
N ARG A 21 7.77 24.16 5.09
CA ARG A 21 6.66 24.38 6.04
C ARG A 21 5.32 24.48 5.31
N ILE A 22 5.27 25.25 4.22
CA ILE A 22 4.07 25.42 3.39
C ILE A 22 3.71 24.11 2.70
N PHE A 23 4.68 23.41 2.10
CA PHE A 23 4.45 22.13 1.44
C PHE A 23 3.89 21.08 2.40
N ARG A 24 4.43 20.98 3.62
CA ARG A 24 3.92 20.07 4.66
C ARG A 24 2.51 20.46 5.12
N ALA A 25 2.23 21.75 5.29
CA ALA A 25 0.89 22.22 5.64
C ALA A 25 -0.13 21.93 4.53
N ALA A 26 0.26 22.17 3.27
CA ALA A 26 -0.56 21.86 2.10
C ALA A 26 -0.81 20.36 1.96
N ALA A 27 0.21 19.52 2.18
CA ALA A 27 0.09 18.07 2.16
C ALA A 27 -0.80 17.53 3.30
N TYR A 28 -0.77 18.17 4.48
CA TYR A 28 -1.64 17.82 5.60
C TYR A 28 -3.12 18.21 5.33
N TYR A 29 -3.35 19.37 4.72
CA TYR A 29 -4.71 19.83 4.41
C TYR A 29 -5.35 19.05 3.26
N ASN A 30 -4.52 18.56 2.32
CA ASN A 30 -4.94 17.72 1.21
C ASN A 30 -4.93 16.23 1.57
N GLU A 31 -5.63 15.85 2.63
CA GLU A 31 -5.77 14.46 3.11
C GLU A 31 -6.21 13.46 2.02
N ARG A 32 -6.85 13.95 0.95
CA ARG A 32 -7.21 13.18 -0.26
C ARG A 32 -6.00 12.74 -1.09
N PHE A 33 -4.96 13.56 -1.18
CA PHE A 33 -3.69 13.19 -1.83
C PHE A 33 -2.89 12.23 -0.95
N THR A 34 -2.97 12.39 0.36
CA THR A 34 -2.37 11.45 1.31
C THR A 34 -3.08 10.09 1.25
N LYS A 35 -4.42 10.02 1.11
CA LYS A 35 -5.13 8.75 0.89
C LYS A 35 -4.74 8.03 -0.40
N ILE A 36 -4.55 8.78 -1.50
CA ILE A 36 -4.02 8.20 -2.75
C ILE A 36 -2.60 7.68 -2.56
N SER A 37 -1.78 8.39 -1.75
CA SER A 37 -0.38 8.01 -1.48
C SER A 37 -0.22 6.90 -0.44
N HIS A 38 -1.21 6.64 0.40
CA HIS A 38 -1.17 5.58 1.43
C HIS A 38 -1.87 4.29 0.98
N GLY A 39 -2.17 4.17 -0.33
CA GLY A 39 -2.81 3.06 -1.05
C GLY A 39 -3.29 1.90 -0.19
N GLU A 40 -4.60 1.67 -0.07
CA GLU A 40 -5.11 0.54 0.73
C GLU A 40 -4.57 -0.80 0.22
N PRO A 41 -4.26 -1.76 1.10
CA PRO A 41 -3.78 -3.07 0.68
C PRO A 41 -4.86 -3.79 -0.13
N THR A 42 -4.48 -4.37 -1.26
CA THR A 42 -5.42 -4.98 -2.21
C THR A 42 -5.24 -6.49 -2.25
N PHE A 43 -6.31 -7.25 -2.03
CA PHE A 43 -6.31 -8.70 -2.20
C PHE A 43 -6.25 -9.07 -3.69
N LEU A 44 -5.19 -9.75 -4.12
CA LEU A 44 -5.03 -10.24 -5.48
C LEU A 44 -5.56 -11.67 -5.65
N VAL A 45 -5.47 -12.48 -4.60
CA VAL A 45 -5.96 -13.87 -4.55
C VAL A 45 -6.66 -14.09 -3.23
N LEU A 46 -7.78 -14.79 -3.27
CA LEU A 46 -8.55 -15.22 -2.10
C LEU A 46 -8.93 -16.70 -2.26
N ASP A 47 -8.56 -17.53 -1.30
CA ASP A 47 -8.81 -18.98 -1.26
C ASP A 47 -8.48 -19.67 -2.60
N GLY A 48 -7.25 -19.43 -3.09
CA GLY A 48 -6.74 -19.97 -4.34
C GLY A 48 -7.34 -19.38 -5.61
N LYS A 49 -8.24 -18.39 -5.53
CA LYS A 49 -8.91 -17.78 -6.69
C LYS A 49 -8.39 -16.36 -6.96
N PRO A 50 -7.91 -16.07 -8.17
CA PRO A 50 -7.47 -14.73 -8.53
C PRO A 50 -8.65 -13.76 -8.62
N MET A 51 -8.50 -12.59 -7.98
CA MET A 51 -9.48 -11.51 -7.99
C MET A 51 -9.26 -10.60 -9.20
N LEU A 52 -9.78 -10.97 -10.37
CA LEU A 52 -9.57 -10.25 -11.65
C LEU A 52 -9.90 -8.75 -11.59
N LYS A 53 -10.90 -8.35 -10.79
CA LYS A 53 -11.23 -6.92 -10.60
C LYS A 53 -10.08 -6.15 -9.95
N ASN A 54 -9.44 -6.76 -8.96
CA ASN A 54 -8.37 -6.18 -8.18
C ASN A 54 -7.05 -6.18 -8.97
N LEU A 55 -6.78 -7.26 -9.72
CA LEU A 55 -5.67 -7.31 -10.68
C LEU A 55 -5.75 -6.16 -11.70
N ARG A 56 -6.93 -5.91 -12.27
CA ARG A 56 -7.14 -4.77 -13.18
C ARG A 56 -6.95 -3.41 -12.50
N PHE A 57 -7.43 -3.25 -11.27
CA PHE A 57 -7.25 -2.03 -10.49
C PHE A 57 -5.77 -1.75 -10.20
N GLU A 58 -5.01 -2.81 -9.92
CA GLU A 58 -3.57 -2.75 -9.63
C GLU A 58 -2.68 -2.75 -10.87
N HIS A 59 -3.29 -2.68 -12.07
CA HIS A 59 -2.62 -2.77 -13.37
C HIS A 59 -1.68 -4.00 -13.50
N MET A 60 -2.09 -5.13 -12.92
CA MET A 60 -1.34 -6.38 -12.91
C MET A 60 -2.05 -7.43 -13.75
N SER A 61 -1.33 -8.09 -14.66
CA SER A 61 -1.87 -9.21 -15.43
C SER A 61 -1.91 -10.51 -14.61
N LEU A 62 -2.58 -11.53 -15.12
CA LEU A 62 -2.60 -12.84 -14.46
C LEU A 62 -1.22 -13.52 -14.57
N GLU A 63 -0.51 -13.24 -15.66
CA GLU A 63 0.86 -13.67 -15.92
C GLU A 63 1.83 -13.05 -14.90
N ASP A 64 1.73 -11.75 -14.63
CA ASP A 64 2.55 -11.04 -13.63
C ASP A 64 2.33 -11.60 -12.21
N LEU A 65 1.06 -11.89 -11.87
CA LEU A 65 0.72 -12.54 -10.61
C LEU A 65 1.36 -13.92 -10.52
N ASN A 66 1.26 -14.72 -11.58
CA ASN A 66 1.81 -16.06 -11.59
C ASN A 66 3.34 -16.06 -11.53
N GLU A 67 4.00 -15.13 -12.23
CA GLU A 67 5.44 -14.92 -12.13
C GLU A 67 5.84 -14.53 -10.70
N SER A 68 5.09 -13.64 -10.06
CA SER A 68 5.31 -13.24 -8.66
C SER A 68 5.18 -14.42 -7.70
N LEU A 69 4.20 -15.32 -7.92
CA LEU A 69 4.04 -16.55 -7.15
C LEU A 69 5.24 -17.50 -7.37
N HIS A 70 5.66 -17.67 -8.63
CA HIS A 70 6.80 -18.51 -8.99
C HIS A 70 8.11 -18.02 -8.35
N GLN A 71 8.36 -16.71 -8.35
CA GLN A 71 9.52 -16.10 -7.68
C GLN A 71 9.54 -16.36 -6.17
N ASN A 72 8.37 -16.56 -5.55
CA ASN A 72 8.21 -16.91 -4.15
C ASN A 72 8.13 -18.44 -3.90
N GLY A 73 8.48 -19.25 -4.90
CA GLY A 73 8.52 -20.71 -4.80
C GLY A 73 7.14 -21.36 -4.73
N ILE A 74 6.13 -20.76 -5.36
CA ILE A 74 4.76 -21.27 -5.42
C ILE A 74 4.41 -21.54 -6.87
N ASN A 75 4.22 -22.82 -7.22
CA ASN A 75 3.92 -23.24 -8.60
C ASN A 75 2.42 -23.28 -8.90
N GLU A 76 1.58 -23.36 -7.87
CA GLU A 76 0.13 -23.46 -8.02
C GLU A 76 -0.57 -22.43 -7.14
N ILE A 77 -1.40 -21.59 -7.76
CA ILE A 77 -2.21 -20.59 -7.08
C ILE A 77 -3.20 -21.21 -6.08
N SER A 78 -3.64 -22.44 -6.33
CA SER A 78 -4.56 -23.20 -5.47
C SER A 78 -4.01 -23.47 -4.06
N LEU A 79 -2.68 -23.44 -3.88
CA LEU A 79 -2.02 -23.65 -2.58
C LEU A 79 -1.96 -22.35 -1.74
N VAL A 80 -2.48 -21.25 -2.28
CA VAL A 80 -2.39 -19.92 -1.68
C VAL A 80 -3.72 -19.52 -1.09
N LYS A 81 -3.74 -19.24 0.21
CA LYS A 81 -4.93 -18.77 0.91
C LYS A 81 -5.22 -17.31 0.58
N TYR A 82 -4.20 -16.46 0.61
CA TYR A 82 -4.36 -15.07 0.16
C TYR A 82 -3.04 -14.48 -0.36
N VAL A 83 -3.17 -13.64 -1.39
CA VAL A 83 -2.11 -12.76 -1.89
C VAL A 83 -2.56 -11.33 -1.71
N ILE A 84 -1.74 -10.50 -1.09
CA ILE A 84 -2.04 -9.10 -0.79
C ILE A 84 -0.95 -8.24 -1.41
N LYS A 85 -1.34 -7.21 -2.17
CA LYS A 85 -0.44 -6.13 -2.58
C LYS A 85 -0.49 -5.04 -1.51
N GLU A 86 0.63 -4.84 -0.84
CA GLU A 86 0.80 -3.88 0.23
C GLU A 86 0.90 -2.45 -0.31
N THR A 87 0.69 -1.48 0.56
CA THR A 87 0.69 -0.03 0.24
C THR A 87 2.04 0.46 -0.32
N ASN A 88 3.12 -0.26 0.02
CA ASN A 88 4.49 -0.01 -0.43
C ASN A 88 4.84 -0.71 -1.76
N GLY A 89 3.87 -1.39 -2.39
CA GLY A 89 4.04 -2.11 -3.65
C GLY A 89 4.59 -3.54 -3.53
N GLN A 90 4.88 -4.02 -2.31
CA GLN A 90 5.31 -5.40 -2.09
C GLN A 90 4.13 -6.37 -2.11
N ILE A 91 4.40 -7.65 -2.37
CA ILE A 91 3.40 -8.72 -2.38
C ILE A 91 3.63 -9.62 -1.17
N SER A 92 2.61 -9.72 -0.31
CA SER A 92 2.55 -10.64 0.81
C SER A 92 1.77 -11.89 0.39
N ILE A 93 2.35 -13.07 0.58
CA ILE A 93 1.71 -14.35 0.21
C ILE A 93 1.54 -15.21 1.45
N ILE A 94 0.31 -15.65 1.70
CA ILE A 94 0.00 -16.60 2.77
C ILE A 94 -0.52 -17.89 2.15
N LYS A 95 0.21 -18.97 2.43
CA LYS A 95 -0.12 -20.32 1.99
C LYS A 95 -1.24 -20.90 2.84
N GLU A 96 -1.99 -21.82 2.26
CA GLU A 96 -2.94 -22.63 3.01
C GLU A 96 -2.17 -23.60 3.90
N ASP A 97 -2.30 -23.45 5.22
CA ASP A 97 -1.75 -24.39 6.20
C ASP A 97 -2.85 -25.40 6.57
N PRO A 98 -2.71 -26.69 6.21
CA PRO A 98 -3.68 -27.72 6.56
C PRO A 98 -3.89 -27.89 8.08
N ALA A 99 -2.93 -27.44 8.91
CA ALA A 99 -2.97 -27.59 10.37
C ALA A 99 -3.60 -26.39 11.11
N HIS A 100 -3.84 -25.25 10.43
CA HIS A 100 -4.29 -24.01 11.06
C HIS A 100 -5.57 -23.43 10.42
N THR A 101 -6.55 -24.29 10.13
CA THR A 101 -7.93 -23.89 9.78
C THR A 101 -8.71 -23.45 11.02
N THR A 102 -8.21 -22.48 11.80
CA THR A 102 -9.04 -21.75 12.76
C THR A 102 -9.60 -20.51 12.07
N THR A 103 -10.79 -20.72 11.51
CA THR A 103 -11.86 -19.75 11.29
C THR A 103 -11.62 -18.41 12.00
N ARG A 104 -11.19 -17.38 11.24
CA ARG A 104 -11.44 -15.97 11.60
C ARG A 104 -12.90 -15.65 11.28
N GLU A 105 -13.79 -16.23 12.07
CA GLU A 105 -15.09 -15.65 12.36
C GLU A 105 -14.83 -14.41 13.23
N ASN A 106 -15.52 -13.30 12.96
CA ASN A 106 -15.41 -11.99 13.61
C ASN A 106 -14.30 -11.02 13.13
N SER A 107 -14.49 -10.45 11.94
CA SER A 107 -14.14 -9.04 11.69
C SER A 107 -15.15 -8.32 10.80
N LYS A 108 -16.45 -8.55 11.03
CA LYS A 108 -17.46 -7.52 10.74
C LYS A 108 -17.42 -6.52 11.91
N PRO A 109 -17.09 -5.25 11.71
CA PRO A 109 -17.34 -4.24 12.74
C PRO A 109 -18.87 -4.11 12.86
N SER A 110 -19.38 -4.65 13.97
CA SER A 110 -20.71 -4.33 14.46
C SER A 110 -20.72 -2.84 14.80
N VAL A 111 -21.19 -2.01 13.87
CA VAL A 111 -21.56 -0.62 14.14
C VAL A 111 -22.98 -0.41 13.65
N ALA A 112 -23.81 0.00 14.61
CA ALA A 112 -25.12 0.61 14.47
C ALA A 112 -26.30 -0.29 14.09
N LEU A 113 -26.69 -1.16 15.03
CA LEU A 113 -28.11 -1.30 15.35
C LEU A 113 -28.31 -0.77 16.78
N THR A 114 -28.62 0.52 16.89
CA THR A 114 -29.25 1.10 18.08
C THR A 114 -30.48 1.82 17.56
N ALA A 115 -31.61 1.14 17.71
CA ALA A 115 -32.93 1.73 17.73
C ALA A 115 -33.13 2.51 19.04
#